data_AF-A0A838UJN8-F1
#
_entry.id   AF-A0A838UJN8-F1
#
_cell.length_a   1.000
_cell.length_b   1.000
_cell.length_c   1.000
_cell.angle_alpha   90.00
_cell.angle_beta   90.00
_cell.angle_gamma   90.00
#
_symmetry.space_group_name_H-M   'P 1'
#
loop_
_entity.id
_entity.type
_entity.pdbx_description
1 polymer ?
#
loop_
_entity_poly.entity_id
_entity_poly.type
_entity_poly.pdbx_seq_one_letter_code
_entity_poly.pdbx_strand_id
1 'polypeptide(L)'
;MIVGGRFEGDDDEWTQFVQHDAYGVALAMIVDACRQYARFARAVGAGADRLLDSFLARSSFDHRIIQPAHDLLAATWRARDGIAPTLPFGSEEERRRERRNAWLAWLEGEVASWIDEPALVRAFIVAVATDDQVESDRAEAVLIALTQERCRLSALRPLAP
;
A
#
# COMPACT_ATOMS: atom_id res chain seq x y z
N MET A 1 -7.11 10.91 0.01
CA MET A 1 -6.94 11.47 -1.34
C MET A 1 -5.43 11.58 -1.55
N ILE A 2 -4.90 10.91 -2.58
CA ILE A 2 -3.46 10.83 -2.91
C ILE A 2 -2.87 12.22 -3.20
N VAL A 3 -3.70 13.10 -3.72
CA VAL A 3 -3.39 14.51 -4.01
C VAL A 3 -3.50 15.29 -2.70
N GLY A 4 -2.35 15.62 -2.11
CA GLY A 4 -2.23 16.29 -0.83
C GLY A 4 -0.95 15.88 -0.09
N GLY A 5 -0.21 16.86 0.43
CA GLY A 5 1.03 16.62 1.16
C GLY A 5 0.78 15.85 2.46
N ARG A 6 1.43 14.70 2.63
CA ARG A 6 1.42 13.93 3.90
C ARG A 6 2.67 14.16 4.74
N PHE A 7 3.71 14.73 4.13
CA PHE A 7 4.96 15.13 4.77
C PHE A 7 5.28 16.58 4.41
N GLU A 8 6.10 17.24 5.22
CA GLU A 8 6.62 18.57 4.90
C GLU A 8 7.49 18.50 3.64
N GLY A 9 7.20 19.33 2.63
CA GLY A 9 7.90 19.34 1.34
C GLY A 9 7.42 18.30 0.31
N ASP A 10 6.30 17.63 0.54
CA ASP A 10 5.64 16.73 -0.43
C ASP A 10 4.88 17.52 -1.51
N ASP A 11 5.63 18.31 -2.28
CA ASP A 11 5.11 19.23 -3.30
C ASP A 11 5.25 18.68 -4.74
N ASP A 12 5.59 17.39 -4.89
CA ASP A 12 5.72 16.72 -6.19
C ASP A 12 4.35 16.35 -6.78
N GLU A 13 3.61 17.39 -7.19
CA GLU A 13 2.27 17.26 -7.80
C GLU A 13 2.30 16.34 -9.03
N TRP A 14 3.35 16.42 -9.83
CA TRP A 14 3.47 15.62 -11.05
C TRP A 14 3.48 14.12 -10.73
N THR A 15 4.31 13.69 -9.76
CA THR A 15 4.32 12.30 -9.31
C THR A 15 3.03 11.91 -8.60
N GLN A 16 2.42 12.82 -7.83
CA GLN A 16 1.10 12.57 -7.22
C GLN A 16 0.04 12.22 -8.27
N PHE A 17 0.02 12.93 -9.41
CA PHE A 17 -0.88 12.59 -10.53
C PHE A 17 -0.54 11.24 -11.17
N VAL A 18 0.74 10.92 -11.34
CA VAL A 18 1.16 9.60 -11.85
C VAL A 18 0.68 8.47 -10.94
N GLN A 19 0.80 8.65 -9.62
CA GLN A 19 0.34 7.67 -8.63
C GLN A 19 -1.19 7.60 -8.55
N HIS A 20 -1.88 8.73 -8.67
CA HIS A 20 -3.34 8.78 -8.77
C HIS A 20 -3.84 7.93 -9.94
N ASP A 21 -3.25 8.08 -11.13
CA ASP A 21 -3.67 7.33 -12.32
C ASP A 21 -3.35 5.82 -12.20
N ALA A 22 -2.36 5.46 -11.38
CA ALA A 22 -1.99 4.09 -11.08
C ALA A 22 -2.76 3.49 -9.88
N TYR A 23 -3.64 4.26 -9.24
CA TYR A 23 -4.26 3.90 -7.96
C TYR A 23 -4.96 2.54 -7.96
N GLY A 24 -5.77 2.26 -8.98
CA GLY A 24 -6.48 0.99 -9.08
C GLY A 24 -5.54 -0.21 -9.17
N VAL A 25 -4.42 -0.07 -9.88
CA VAL A 25 -3.38 -1.11 -9.98
C VAL A 25 -2.67 -1.28 -8.63
N ALA A 26 -2.30 -0.17 -7.98
CA ALA A 26 -1.64 -0.17 -6.68
C ALA A 26 -2.49 -0.87 -5.60
N LEU A 27 -3.80 -0.57 -5.55
CA LEU A 27 -4.72 -1.23 -4.62
C LEU A 27 -4.85 -2.73 -4.89
N ALA A 28 -4.94 -3.13 -6.16
CA ALA A 28 -5.02 -4.54 -6.53
C ALA A 28 -3.79 -5.30 -6.06
N MET A 29 -2.59 -4.73 -6.20
CA MET A 29 -1.34 -5.33 -5.71
C MET A 29 -1.36 -5.56 -4.19
N ILE A 30 -1.82 -4.56 -3.42
CA ILE A 30 -1.94 -4.68 -1.96
C ILE A 30 -2.92 -5.81 -1.59
N VAL A 31 -4.10 -5.82 -2.21
CA VAL A 31 -5.14 -6.84 -1.97
C VAL A 31 -4.64 -8.23 -2.32
N ASP A 32 -3.99 -8.39 -3.47
CA ASP A 32 -3.54 -9.69 -3.96
C ASP A 32 -2.40 -10.26 -3.12
N ALA A 33 -1.49 -9.42 -2.61
CA ALA A 33 -0.49 -9.87 -1.64
C ALA A 33 -1.13 -10.32 -0.32
N CYS A 34 -2.06 -9.53 0.24
CA CYS A 34 -2.81 -9.93 1.45
C CYS A 34 -3.59 -11.23 1.23
N ARG A 35 -4.15 -11.45 0.03
CA ARG A 35 -4.79 -12.73 -0.34
C ARG A 35 -3.81 -13.88 -0.40
N GLN A 36 -2.61 -13.68 -0.92
CA GLN A 36 -1.56 -14.71 -0.92
C GLN A 36 -1.18 -15.08 0.53
N TYR A 37 -1.01 -14.10 1.41
CA TYR A 37 -0.71 -14.34 2.81
C TYR A 37 -1.85 -15.01 3.57
N ALA A 38 -3.11 -14.63 3.30
CA ALA A 38 -4.28 -15.30 3.86
C ALA A 38 -4.35 -16.78 3.45
N ARG A 39 -4.07 -17.08 2.17
CA ARG A 39 -4.00 -18.48 1.67
C ARG A 39 -2.85 -19.24 2.34
N PHE A 40 -1.69 -18.61 2.48
CA PHE A 40 -0.55 -19.20 3.17
C PHE A 40 -0.88 -19.52 4.63
N ALA A 41 -1.42 -18.54 5.38
CA ALA A 41 -1.85 -18.71 6.77
C ALA A 41 -2.87 -19.86 6.95
N ARG A 42 -3.84 -19.94 6.04
CA ARG A 42 -4.80 -21.05 6.01
C ARG A 42 -4.13 -22.40 5.79
N ALA A 43 -3.17 -22.48 4.87
CA ALA A 43 -2.47 -23.72 4.55
C ALA A 43 -1.57 -24.23 5.69
N VAL A 44 -0.92 -23.33 6.44
CA VAL A 44 0.00 -23.70 7.53
C VAL A 44 -0.69 -23.97 8.88
N GLY A 45 -2.02 -23.99 8.91
CA GLY A 45 -2.77 -24.50 10.06
C GLY A 45 -3.43 -23.45 10.95
N ALA A 46 -3.74 -22.26 10.44
CA ALA A 46 -4.63 -21.31 11.15
C ALA A 46 -6.08 -21.84 11.35
N GLY A 47 -6.41 -23.05 10.90
CA GLY A 47 -7.73 -23.66 11.06
C GLY A 47 -8.82 -22.98 10.22
N ALA A 48 -10.08 -23.33 10.49
CA ALA A 48 -11.24 -22.67 9.91
C ALA A 48 -11.43 -21.28 10.53
N ASP A 49 -10.64 -20.31 10.09
CA ASP A 49 -10.84 -18.91 10.45
C ASP A 49 -11.88 -18.29 9.51
N ARG A 50 -13.09 -18.05 10.06
CA ARG A 50 -14.19 -17.43 9.32
C ARG A 50 -13.80 -16.08 8.72
N LEU A 51 -12.89 -15.34 9.36
CA LEU A 51 -12.43 -14.06 8.85
C LEU A 51 -11.60 -14.24 7.57
N LEU A 52 -10.69 -15.23 7.55
CA LEU A 52 -9.91 -15.55 6.36
C LEU A 52 -10.80 -16.04 5.22
N ASP A 53 -11.79 -16.87 5.53
CA ASP A 53 -12.75 -17.34 4.52
C ASP A 53 -13.58 -16.18 3.96
N SER A 54 -14.10 -15.29 4.82
CA SER A 54 -14.81 -14.08 4.40
C SER A 54 -13.93 -13.20 3.51
N PHE A 55 -12.67 -12.97 3.89
CA PHE A 55 -11.74 -12.16 3.11
C PHE A 55 -11.46 -12.77 1.73
N LEU A 56 -11.19 -14.07 1.68
CA LEU A 56 -10.86 -14.77 0.43
C LEU A 56 -12.07 -14.89 -0.51
N ALA A 57 -13.29 -14.99 0.03
CA ALA A 57 -14.53 -15.03 -0.74
C ALA A 57 -15.00 -13.64 -1.20
N ARG A 58 -14.51 -12.56 -0.58
CA ARG A 58 -14.93 -11.19 -0.88
C ARG A 58 -14.36 -10.71 -2.22
N SER A 59 -15.27 -10.46 -3.16
CA SER A 59 -14.94 -9.97 -4.52
C SER A 59 -14.90 -8.45 -4.60
N SER A 60 -15.58 -7.75 -3.69
CA SER A 60 -15.61 -6.28 -3.61
C SER A 60 -15.70 -5.81 -2.16
N PHE A 61 -15.19 -4.61 -1.91
CA PHE A 61 -15.28 -3.90 -0.64
C PHE A 61 -15.15 -2.40 -0.91
N ASP A 62 -15.47 -1.58 0.09
CA ASP A 62 -15.22 -0.15 0.00
C ASP A 62 -13.71 0.13 0.06
N HIS A 63 -13.12 0.43 -1.09
CA HIS A 63 -11.69 0.69 -1.21
C HIS A 63 -11.22 1.90 -0.37
N ARG A 64 -12.14 2.77 0.07
CA ARG A 64 -11.82 3.91 0.95
C ARG A 64 -11.21 3.46 2.27
N ILE A 65 -11.52 2.25 2.74
CA ILE A 65 -10.98 1.65 3.98
C ILE A 65 -9.45 1.54 3.93
N ILE A 66 -8.87 1.26 2.76
CA ILE A 66 -7.42 1.04 2.61
C ILE A 66 -6.72 2.25 1.98
N GLN A 67 -7.49 3.25 1.55
CA GLN A 67 -6.98 4.45 0.91
C GLN A 67 -5.97 5.20 1.80
N PRO A 68 -6.20 5.40 3.11
CA PRO A 68 -5.24 6.11 3.94
C PRO A 68 -3.88 5.42 4.05
N ALA A 69 -3.85 4.08 4.09
CA ALA A 69 -2.61 3.30 4.10
C ALA A 69 -1.88 3.41 2.75
N HIS A 70 -2.60 3.28 1.64
CA HIS A 70 -2.04 3.50 0.30
C HIS A 70 -1.41 4.89 0.18
N ASP A 71 -2.13 5.94 0.59
CA ASP A 71 -1.66 7.32 0.49
C ASP A 71 -0.37 7.55 1.31
N LEU A 72 -0.19 6.85 2.44
CA LEU A 72 1.06 6.88 3.22
C LEU A 72 2.23 6.27 2.45
N LEU A 73 2.02 5.08 1.86
CA LEU A 73 3.03 4.41 1.05
C LEU A 73 3.44 5.30 -0.14
N ALA A 74 2.46 5.89 -0.82
CA ALA A 74 2.69 6.80 -1.95
C ALA A 74 3.55 8.00 -1.54
N ALA A 75 3.22 8.63 -0.42
CA ALA A 75 3.96 9.78 0.09
C ALA A 75 5.37 9.39 0.58
N THR A 76 5.54 8.23 1.21
CA THR A 76 6.85 7.72 1.63
C THR A 76 7.76 7.47 0.44
N TRP A 77 7.24 6.87 -0.62
CA TRP A 77 8.03 6.68 -1.83
C TRP A 77 8.41 8.01 -2.47
N ARG A 78 7.51 9.01 -2.50
CA ARG A 78 7.88 10.35 -2.99
C ARG A 78 9.00 10.98 -2.17
N ALA A 79 8.91 10.89 -0.84
CA ALA A 79 9.93 11.42 0.06
C ALA A 79 11.29 10.71 -0.09
N ARG A 80 11.30 9.42 -0.42
CA ARG A 80 12.53 8.62 -0.54
C ARG A 80 13.15 8.65 -1.94
N ASP A 81 12.33 8.42 -2.96
CA ASP A 81 12.73 8.13 -4.33
C ASP A 81 12.13 9.13 -5.36
N GLY A 82 11.09 9.88 -4.97
CA GLY A 82 10.37 10.82 -5.85
C GLY A 82 11.21 12.02 -6.28
N ILE A 83 12.19 12.43 -5.45
CA ILE A 83 13.08 13.57 -5.73
C ILE A 83 14.22 13.18 -6.71
N ALA A 84 14.28 11.94 -7.19
CA ALA A 84 15.28 11.57 -8.21
C ALA A 84 15.05 12.43 -9.47
N PRO A 85 16.04 13.24 -9.90
CA PRO A 85 15.87 14.17 -11.00
C PRO A 85 15.46 13.41 -12.25
N THR A 86 14.25 13.68 -12.74
CA THR A 86 13.82 13.15 -14.03
C THR A 86 14.71 13.78 -15.09
N LEU A 87 15.62 12.99 -15.66
CA LEU A 87 16.49 13.49 -16.73
C LEU A 87 15.59 13.96 -17.89
N PRO A 88 15.86 15.11 -18.52
CA PRO A 88 14.96 15.74 -19.49
C PRO A 88 14.95 15.03 -20.86
N PHE A 89 15.29 13.75 -20.90
CA PHE A 89 15.30 12.95 -22.11
C PHE A 89 13.97 12.20 -22.24
N GLY A 90 13.47 12.04 -23.47
CA GLY A 90 12.22 11.36 -23.76
C GLY A 90 10.96 12.24 -23.70
N SER A 91 9.86 11.68 -24.17
CA SER A 91 8.52 12.27 -24.16
C SER A 91 7.91 12.27 -22.75
N GLU A 92 6.91 13.12 -22.53
CA GLU A 92 6.15 13.16 -21.27
C GLU A 92 5.50 11.80 -20.95
N GLU A 93 5.01 11.09 -21.97
CA GLU A 93 4.40 9.78 -21.77
C GLU A 93 5.41 8.73 -21.30
N GLU A 94 6.62 8.73 -21.87
CA GLU A 94 7.71 7.85 -21.46
C GLU A 94 8.10 8.12 -20.01
N ARG A 95 8.29 9.39 -19.62
CA ARG A 95 8.60 9.77 -18.23
C ARG A 95 7.51 9.33 -17.25
N ARG A 96 6.24 9.57 -17.57
CA ARG A 96 5.10 9.13 -16.75
C ARG A 96 5.09 7.61 -16.58
N ARG A 97 5.36 6.88 -17.66
CA ARG A 97 5.43 5.41 -17.66
C ARG A 97 6.58 4.90 -16.79
N GLU A 98 7.76 5.47 -16.91
CA GLU A 98 8.93 5.12 -16.09
C GLU A 98 8.66 5.40 -14.62
N ARG A 99 8.16 6.59 -14.28
CA ARG A 99 7.83 6.97 -12.90
C ARG A 99 6.76 6.05 -12.31
N ARG A 100 5.71 5.73 -13.08
CA ARG A 100 4.69 4.76 -12.69
C ARG A 100 5.29 3.38 -12.42
N ASN A 101 6.11 2.87 -13.33
CA ASN A 101 6.70 1.54 -13.18
C ASN A 101 7.64 1.47 -11.98
N ALA A 102 8.42 2.53 -11.72
CA ALA A 102 9.27 2.62 -10.54
C ALA A 102 8.46 2.64 -9.24
N TRP A 103 7.36 3.41 -9.20
CA TRP A 103 6.42 3.40 -8.07
C TRP A 103 5.82 2.02 -7.82
N LEU A 104 5.29 1.36 -8.86
CA LEU A 104 4.66 0.05 -8.72
C LEU A 104 5.68 -1.03 -8.35
N ALA A 105 6.89 -1.01 -8.91
CA ALA A 105 7.95 -1.95 -8.54
C ALA A 105 8.38 -1.79 -7.08
N TRP A 106 8.47 -0.54 -6.60
CA TRP A 106 8.71 -0.29 -5.17
C TRP A 106 7.57 -0.83 -4.32
N LEU A 107 6.32 -0.52 -4.68
CA LEU A 107 5.14 -0.96 -3.95
C LEU A 107 5.05 -2.49 -3.89
N GLU A 108 5.39 -3.17 -4.99
CA GLU A 108 5.45 -4.63 -5.03
C GLU A 108 6.41 -5.18 -3.97
N GLY A 109 7.65 -4.67 -3.94
CA GLY A 109 8.64 -5.08 -2.95
C GLY A 109 8.25 -4.71 -1.51
N GLU A 110 7.68 -3.53 -1.33
CA GLU A 110 7.20 -3.05 -0.04
C GLU A 110 6.12 -3.97 0.53
N VAL A 111 5.09 -4.25 -0.26
CA VAL A 111 3.98 -5.14 0.15
C VAL A 111 4.46 -6.58 0.27
N ALA A 112 5.38 -7.05 -0.59
CA ALA A 112 5.95 -8.40 -0.50
C ALA A 112 6.67 -8.67 0.83
N SER A 113 7.20 -7.62 1.47
CA SER A 113 7.85 -7.71 2.78
C SER A 113 6.90 -7.55 3.96
N TRP A 114 5.59 -7.38 3.74
CA TRP A 114 4.59 -7.39 4.81
C TRP A 114 4.41 -8.78 5.45
N ILE A 115 4.92 -9.84 4.82
CA ILE A 115 4.96 -11.18 5.42
C ILE A 115 5.72 -11.21 6.75
N ASP A 116 6.70 -10.32 6.91
CA ASP A 116 7.47 -10.17 8.15
C ASP A 116 6.72 -9.36 9.23
N GLU A 117 5.57 -8.77 8.88
CA GLU A 117 4.69 -8.02 9.78
C GLU A 117 3.26 -8.57 9.78
N PRO A 118 3.02 -9.76 10.36
CA PRO A 118 1.69 -10.39 10.36
C PRO A 118 0.57 -9.53 10.95
N ALA A 119 0.90 -8.62 11.88
CA ALA A 119 -0.06 -7.69 12.46
C ALA A 119 -0.66 -6.73 11.42
N LEU A 120 0.15 -6.26 10.46
CA LEU A 120 -0.27 -5.36 9.40
C LEU A 120 -1.21 -6.08 8.43
N VAL A 121 -0.82 -7.27 7.98
CA VAL A 121 -1.65 -8.12 7.12
C VAL A 121 -2.97 -8.47 7.82
N ARG A 122 -2.93 -8.80 9.11
CA ARG A 122 -4.14 -9.10 9.90
C ARG A 122 -5.05 -7.87 10.00
N ALA A 123 -4.51 -6.69 10.29
CA ALA A 123 -5.29 -5.45 10.36
C ALA A 123 -5.98 -5.17 9.01
N PHE A 124 -5.26 -5.34 7.90
CA PHE A 124 -5.84 -5.24 6.55
C PHE A 124 -7.01 -6.22 6.35
N ILE A 125 -6.81 -7.50 6.67
CA ILE A 125 -7.82 -8.53 6.51
C ILE A 125 -9.06 -8.20 7.36
N VAL A 126 -8.89 -7.83 8.62
CA VAL A 126 -10.02 -7.47 9.51
C VAL A 126 -10.79 -6.28 8.93
N ALA A 127 -10.09 -5.20 8.55
CA ALA A 127 -10.71 -3.99 8.04
C ALA A 127 -11.58 -4.25 6.81
N VAL A 128 -11.13 -5.16 5.92
CA VAL A 128 -11.82 -5.48 4.67
C VAL A 128 -12.89 -6.58 4.82
N ALA A 129 -12.68 -7.55 5.71
CA ALA A 129 -13.49 -8.77 5.77
C ALA A 129 -14.60 -8.75 6.82
N THR A 130 -14.50 -7.90 7.84
CA THR A 130 -15.59 -7.73 8.81
C THR A 130 -16.78 -6.97 8.20
N ASP A 131 -17.97 -7.25 8.68
CA ASP A 131 -19.19 -6.49 8.37
C ASP A 131 -19.58 -5.56 9.53
N ASP A 132 -18.87 -5.64 10.67
CA ASP A 132 -19.04 -4.73 11.80
C ASP A 132 -18.23 -3.45 11.54
N GLN A 133 -18.94 -2.33 11.35
CA GLN A 133 -18.31 -1.04 11.07
C GLN A 133 -17.34 -0.61 12.18
N VAL A 134 -17.65 -0.87 13.46
CA VAL A 134 -16.80 -0.47 14.59
C VAL A 134 -15.50 -1.28 14.59
N GLU A 135 -15.58 -2.57 14.25
CA GLU A 135 -14.40 -3.41 14.10
C GLU A 135 -13.57 -3.01 12.87
N SER A 136 -14.24 -2.69 11.76
CA SER A 136 -13.61 -2.20 10.53
C SER A 136 -12.84 -0.91 10.78
N ASP A 137 -13.46 0.09 11.41
CA ASP A 137 -12.86 1.39 11.73
C ASP A 137 -11.64 1.23 12.66
N ARG A 138 -11.73 0.34 13.66
CA ARG A 138 -10.61 0.04 14.57
C ARG A 138 -9.46 -0.63 13.82
N ALA A 139 -9.75 -1.57 12.94
CA ALA A 139 -8.75 -2.25 12.14
C ALA A 139 -8.10 -1.32 11.12
N GLU A 140 -8.86 -0.41 10.51
CA GLU A 140 -8.34 0.67 9.66
C GLU A 140 -7.36 1.55 10.46
N ALA A 141 -7.73 2.01 11.65
CA ALA A 141 -6.84 2.82 12.50
C ALA A 141 -5.52 2.10 12.83
N VAL A 142 -5.59 0.79 13.12
CA VAL A 142 -4.40 -0.04 13.35
C VAL A 142 -3.57 -0.20 12.08
N LEU A 143 -4.20 -0.47 10.94
CA LEU A 143 -3.53 -0.56 9.64
C LEU A 143 -2.78 0.73 9.32
N ILE A 144 -3.41 1.89 9.53
CA ILE A 144 -2.80 3.21 9.35
C ILE A 144 -1.58 3.36 10.26
N ALA A 145 -1.72 3.09 11.55
CA ALA A 145 -0.63 3.25 12.52
C ALA A 145 0.58 2.36 12.19
N LEU A 146 0.35 1.09 11.84
CA LEU A 146 1.40 0.16 11.43
C LEU A 146 2.08 0.61 10.13
N THR A 147 1.28 1.04 9.14
CA THR A 147 1.82 1.58 7.88
C THR A 147 2.65 2.82 8.13
N GLN A 148 2.22 3.73 9.02
CA GLN A 148 2.97 4.94 9.38
C GLN A 148 4.33 4.60 10.00
N GLU A 149 4.36 3.71 10.99
CA GLU A 149 5.62 3.32 11.65
C GLU A 149 6.57 2.67 10.64
N ARG A 150 6.05 1.80 9.79
CA ARG A 150 6.82 1.15 8.75
C ARG A 150 7.37 2.14 7.73
N CYS A 151 6.53 3.06 7.24
CA CYS A 151 6.92 4.16 6.37
C CYS A 151 8.04 5.02 6.99
N ARG A 152 7.93 5.33 8.28
CA ARG A 152 8.95 6.07 9.03
C ARG A 152 10.28 5.30 9.08
N LEU A 153 10.25 3.99 9.32
CA LEU A 153 11.45 3.15 9.31
C LEU A 153 12.07 3.04 7.90
N SER A 154 11.25 2.91 6.86
CA SER A 154 11.69 2.85 5.46
C SER A 154 12.30 4.16 4.97
N ALA A 155 11.80 5.31 5.42
CA ALA A 155 12.39 6.62 5.12
C ALA A 155 13.78 6.82 5.75
N LEU A 156 14.11 6.08 6.81
CA LEU A 156 15.39 6.15 7.52
C LEU A 156 16.44 5.17 6.97
N ARG A 157 16.08 4.27 6.04
CA ARG A 157 17.03 3.31 5.44
C ARG A 157 17.78 3.96 4.28
N PRO A 158 19.12 3.92 4.26
CA PRO A 158 19.89 4.36 3.10
C PRO A 158 19.58 3.46 1.90
N LEU A 159 19.57 4.07 0.71
CA LEU A 159 19.49 3.34 -0.56
C LEU A 159 20.68 2.37 -0.61
N ALA A 160 20.39 1.06 -0.68
CA ALA A 160 21.43 0.08 -0.90
C ALA A 160 22.10 0.38 -2.27
N PRO A 161 23.45 0.29 -2.34
CA PRO A 161 24.21 0.64 -3.54
C PRO A 161 23.92 -0.25 -4.75
#